data_AF-A0A6N3K6E5-F1
#
_entry.id   AF-A0A6N3K6E5-F1
#
_cell.length_a   1.000
_cell.length_b   1.000
_cell.length_c   1.000
_cell.angle_alpha   90.00
_cell.angle_beta   90.00
_cell.angle_gamma   90.00
#
_symmetry.space_group_name_H-M   'P 1'
#
loop_
_entity.id
_entity.type
_entity.pdbx_description
1 polymer ?
#
loop_
_entity_poly.entity_id
_entity_poly.type
_entity_poly.pdbx_seq_one_letter_code
_entity_poly.pdbx_strand_id
1 'polypeptide(L)'
;MLLAIVPANTMTDVGSSQLRALIAQDWQPTLVVFAHGTPPPTQHFVEVAAIMLRRPTSDPQPLRIFRVSTNEGAEVLEEDFARLLKMAGGRRTYGYVIRDPLPPGESLAFDRHDPAVLERRSALADLGRTVALGEIFDVQTPGVHMSRDHQLLHNDAGTGRIRVLTGRDVRRSGVVAPPDEQTKWADVPKERRLRPGDLLVRSIDRGSDPDGLVVAEVQVEDLPAVAAHTVIVLRPNSSLRPHEIVLVKQFLRLPLAKTLATDGVGLHVRPSALRELPVPQPDETLSSALVDLNGAADRLNKWRTEAVSLVESALSEEPKAARARLLRSGRLLRMRAEAAALLDDHGHAVRTRYPHPVAYRWRWVEAEMSGEPSFQAYDAVLEAAEVLLAYTAIVAMVMARHAGFEVGAVRGIRDKFAGGSAGPTFADWAAVLTEVAGKKFQRLADDQPLVEVRHMLESSEMRDACARLAGYRNDRAHLRRGDLAMQLQDAHSKLQTLLAGADFLSDLRLVYLQDVRWDAFRKVATLRLQELMGDHSVVPSRLMEYPSNELEQGSLYIMDADSRLHLLRPFLIGKNCPTCTQWSTFHAELTPREGAVALKSLEHGHTMKDETLREPLRQVGLLPPA
;
A
#
# COMPACT_ATOMS: atom_id res chain seq x y z
N MET A 1 -34.99 -37.06 11.38
CA MET A 1 -34.58 -35.65 11.26
C MET A 1 -35.05 -34.95 12.51
N LEU A 2 -34.19 -34.19 13.16
CA LEU A 2 -34.48 -33.49 14.41
C LEU A 2 -34.25 -31.99 14.18
N LEU A 3 -35.19 -31.14 14.60
CA LEU A 3 -35.01 -29.69 14.63
C LEU A 3 -34.90 -29.28 16.09
N ALA A 4 -33.85 -28.55 16.43
CA ALA A 4 -33.62 -28.03 17.78
C ALA A 4 -33.41 -26.52 17.72
N ILE A 5 -33.97 -25.80 18.70
CA ILE A 5 -33.69 -24.37 18.91
C ILE A 5 -32.91 -24.26 20.21
N VAL A 6 -31.73 -23.67 20.13
CA VAL A 6 -30.81 -23.50 21.26
C VAL A 6 -30.32 -22.06 21.33
N PRO A 7 -29.86 -21.58 22.49
CA PRO A 7 -29.10 -20.34 22.55
C PRO A 7 -27.89 -20.41 21.60
N ALA A 8 -27.63 -19.36 20.81
CA ALA A 8 -26.56 -19.38 19.80
C ALA A 8 -25.19 -19.75 20.39
N ASN A 9 -24.89 -19.31 21.62
CA ASN A 9 -23.68 -19.66 22.36
C ASN A 9 -23.41 -21.17 22.47
N THR A 10 -24.45 -22.00 22.45
CA THR A 10 -24.32 -23.47 22.43
C THR A 10 -23.57 -23.95 21.19
N MET A 11 -23.78 -23.26 20.07
CA MET A 11 -23.19 -23.60 18.78
C MET A 11 -21.87 -22.90 18.51
N THR A 12 -21.57 -21.83 19.26
CA THR A 12 -20.50 -20.90 18.92
C THR A 12 -19.41 -20.83 19.99
N ASP A 13 -19.74 -21.03 21.27
CA ASP A 13 -18.79 -20.92 22.36
C ASP A 13 -17.89 -22.17 22.48
N VAL A 14 -16.63 -21.95 22.80
CA VAL A 14 -15.64 -22.99 23.12
C VAL A 14 -16.09 -23.83 24.32
N GLY A 15 -16.74 -23.22 25.31
CA GLY A 15 -17.27 -23.93 26.49
C GLY A 15 -18.30 -25.00 26.17
N SER A 16 -18.97 -24.92 25.01
CA SER A 16 -19.96 -25.90 24.55
C SER A 16 -19.39 -26.90 23.52
N SER A 17 -18.08 -26.92 23.30
CA SER A 17 -17.41 -27.83 22.35
C SER A 17 -17.68 -29.31 22.65
N GLN A 18 -17.63 -29.72 23.91
CA GLN A 18 -17.91 -31.11 24.31
C GLN A 18 -19.35 -31.51 23.96
N LEU A 19 -20.33 -30.62 24.20
CA LEU A 19 -21.72 -30.86 23.84
C LEU A 19 -21.88 -31.01 22.31
N ARG A 20 -21.24 -30.14 21.53
CA ARG A 20 -21.22 -30.26 20.06
C ARG A 20 -20.56 -31.56 19.59
N ALA A 21 -19.47 -31.97 20.24
CA ALA A 21 -18.80 -33.23 19.94
C ALA A 21 -19.70 -34.45 20.25
N LEU A 22 -20.46 -34.40 21.35
CA LEU A 22 -21.47 -35.43 21.67
C LEU A 22 -22.59 -35.46 20.63
N ILE A 23 -23.10 -34.30 20.20
CA ILE A 23 -24.09 -34.23 19.12
C ILE A 23 -23.53 -34.89 17.84
N ALA A 24 -22.27 -34.59 17.49
CA ALA A 24 -21.61 -35.12 16.30
C ALA A 24 -21.39 -36.64 16.29
N GLN A 25 -21.51 -37.33 17.44
CA GLN A 25 -21.40 -38.80 17.52
C GLN A 25 -22.59 -39.49 16.85
N ASP A 26 -23.80 -38.98 17.08
CA ASP A 26 -25.05 -39.61 16.63
C ASP A 26 -25.79 -38.79 15.57
N TRP A 27 -25.39 -37.53 15.35
CA TRP A 27 -26.10 -36.57 14.50
C TRP A 27 -25.14 -35.71 13.65
N GLN A 28 -25.51 -35.50 12.39
CA GLN A 28 -24.88 -34.56 11.49
C GLN A 28 -25.73 -33.29 11.35
N PRO A 29 -25.19 -32.09 11.63
CA PRO A 29 -25.86 -30.83 11.32
C PRO A 29 -25.89 -30.60 9.81
N THR A 30 -27.06 -30.26 9.29
CA THR A 30 -27.27 -30.03 7.84
C THR A 30 -27.78 -28.62 7.54
N LEU A 31 -28.32 -27.92 8.56
CA LEU A 31 -28.69 -26.51 8.49
C LEU A 31 -28.54 -25.86 9.87
N VAL A 32 -27.98 -24.66 9.93
CA VAL A 32 -27.97 -23.78 11.11
C VAL A 32 -28.50 -22.42 10.69
N VAL A 33 -29.51 -21.91 11.39
CA VAL A 33 -30.07 -20.58 11.19
C VAL A 33 -29.91 -19.77 12.47
N PHE A 34 -29.14 -18.69 12.40
CA PHE A 34 -28.99 -17.71 13.45
C PHE A 34 -30.05 -16.62 13.31
N ALA A 35 -30.74 -16.30 14.40
CA ALA A 35 -31.72 -15.22 14.43
C ALA A 35 -31.72 -14.57 15.80
N HIS A 36 -32.07 -13.29 15.88
CA HIS A 36 -32.31 -12.66 17.16
C HIS A 36 -33.76 -12.85 17.60
N GLY A 37 -33.97 -13.21 18.86
CA GLY A 37 -35.30 -13.38 19.43
C GLY A 37 -35.31 -13.42 20.94
N THR A 38 -36.50 -13.61 21.52
CA THR A 38 -36.71 -13.79 22.96
C THR A 38 -37.17 -15.21 23.23
N PRO A 39 -36.25 -16.18 23.44
CA PRO A 39 -36.64 -17.56 23.70
C PRO A 39 -37.30 -17.68 25.09
N PRO A 40 -38.46 -18.36 25.22
CA PRO A 40 -39.07 -18.61 26.53
C PRO A 40 -38.15 -19.47 27.42
N PRO A 41 -38.02 -19.20 28.74
CA PRO A 41 -38.71 -18.19 29.56
C PRO A 41 -37.95 -16.85 29.68
N THR A 42 -36.94 -16.59 28.85
CA THR A 42 -36.08 -15.40 29.00
C THR A 42 -36.74 -14.15 28.39
N GLN A 43 -36.82 -13.06 29.17
CA GLN A 43 -37.28 -11.74 28.70
C GLN A 43 -36.14 -10.92 28.03
N HIS A 44 -34.99 -11.54 27.75
CA HIS A 44 -33.84 -10.87 27.15
C HIS A 44 -33.80 -11.17 25.65
N PHE A 45 -33.46 -10.17 24.84
CA PHE A 45 -33.20 -10.32 23.42
C PHE A 45 -31.85 -11.02 23.24
N VAL A 46 -31.85 -12.26 22.74
CA VAL A 46 -30.66 -13.10 22.60
C VAL A 46 -30.60 -13.66 21.17
N GLU A 47 -29.40 -13.86 20.64
CA GLU A 47 -29.22 -14.63 19.41
C GLU A 47 -29.51 -16.11 19.69
N VAL A 48 -30.40 -16.71 18.91
CA VAL A 48 -30.77 -18.13 18.95
C VAL A 48 -30.30 -18.81 17.67
N ALA A 49 -30.01 -20.12 17.77
CA ALA A 49 -29.67 -20.96 16.64
C ALA A 49 -30.73 -22.06 16.48
N ALA A 50 -31.37 -22.11 15.31
CA ALA A 50 -32.20 -23.23 14.89
C ALA A 50 -31.34 -24.21 14.07
N ILE A 51 -31.29 -25.47 14.46
CA ILE A 51 -30.39 -26.47 13.90
C ILE A 51 -31.18 -27.67 13.41
N MET A 52 -30.95 -28.06 12.16
CA MET A 52 -31.47 -29.29 11.60
C MET A 52 -30.41 -30.39 11.65
N LEU A 53 -30.72 -31.45 12.40
CA LEU A 53 -29.88 -32.61 12.63
C LEU A 53 -30.44 -33.83 11.88
N ARG A 54 -29.55 -34.60 11.26
CA ARG A 54 -29.87 -35.88 10.58
C ARG A 54 -28.94 -36.98 11.08
N ARG A 55 -29.34 -38.24 10.95
CA ARG A 55 -28.43 -39.34 11.24
C ARG A 55 -27.30 -39.34 10.21
N PRO A 56 -26.04 -39.58 10.61
CA PRO A 56 -24.92 -39.69 9.69
C PRO A 56 -25.19 -40.74 8.61
N THR A 57 -24.87 -40.40 7.36
CA THR A 57 -24.95 -41.30 6.19
C THR A 57 -23.55 -41.50 5.62
N SER A 58 -23.37 -42.54 4.78
CA SER A 58 -22.08 -42.81 4.12
C SER A 58 -21.62 -41.67 3.19
N ASP A 59 -22.56 -40.86 2.70
CA ASP A 59 -22.30 -39.63 1.98
C ASP A 59 -22.69 -38.42 2.85
N PRO A 60 -21.73 -37.62 3.35
CA PRO A 60 -22.02 -36.51 4.24
C PRO A 60 -22.74 -35.38 3.49
N GLN A 61 -23.87 -34.94 4.04
CA GLN A 61 -24.62 -33.81 3.47
C GLN A 61 -23.91 -32.48 3.76
N PRO A 62 -23.94 -31.51 2.83
CA PRO A 62 -23.35 -30.20 3.07
C PRO A 62 -24.13 -29.44 4.14
N LEU A 63 -23.39 -28.73 5.00
CA LEU A 63 -23.94 -27.88 6.05
C LEU A 63 -24.24 -26.50 5.48
N ARG A 64 -25.49 -26.04 5.64
CA ARG A 64 -25.90 -24.68 5.26
C ARG A 64 -25.99 -23.81 6.51
N ILE A 65 -25.43 -22.62 6.43
CA ILE A 65 -25.46 -21.65 7.52
C ILE A 65 -26.16 -20.39 7.01
N PHE A 66 -27.11 -19.87 7.78
CA PHE A 66 -27.87 -18.67 7.46
C PHE A 66 -27.99 -17.76 8.70
N ARG A 67 -27.97 -16.44 8.51
CA ARG A 67 -28.19 -15.46 9.58
C ARG A 67 -29.29 -14.50 9.15
N VAL A 68 -30.34 -14.44 9.95
CA VAL A 68 -31.50 -13.57 9.73
C VAL A 68 -31.09 -12.13 10.06
N SER A 69 -31.15 -11.25 9.07
CA SER A 69 -30.94 -9.81 9.28
C SER A 69 -32.18 -9.18 9.93
N THR A 70 -31.97 -8.30 10.92
CA THR A 70 -33.07 -7.53 11.54
C THR A 70 -33.49 -6.30 10.74
N ASN A 71 -32.72 -5.93 9.71
CA ASN A 71 -32.88 -4.68 8.97
C ASN A 71 -33.56 -4.86 7.61
N GLU A 72 -33.93 -6.09 7.26
CA GLU A 72 -34.36 -6.47 5.92
C GLU A 72 -35.77 -7.06 5.93
N GLY A 73 -36.48 -6.91 4.82
CA GLY A 73 -37.83 -7.44 4.67
C GLY A 73 -37.86 -8.98 4.66
N ALA A 74 -38.90 -9.57 5.26
CA ALA A 74 -39.07 -11.03 5.34
C ALA A 74 -39.04 -11.70 3.95
N GLU A 75 -39.67 -11.10 2.93
CA GLU A 75 -39.70 -11.64 1.56
C GLU A 75 -38.29 -11.79 0.95
N VAL A 76 -37.40 -10.81 1.18
CA VAL A 76 -36.02 -10.85 0.69
C VAL A 76 -35.23 -11.95 1.39
N LEU A 77 -35.41 -12.08 2.70
CA LEU A 77 -34.74 -13.12 3.50
C LEU A 77 -35.23 -14.53 3.13
N GLU A 78 -36.53 -14.71 2.91
CA GLU A 78 -37.12 -15.97 2.48
C GLU A 78 -36.64 -16.37 1.08
N GLU A 79 -36.56 -15.43 0.14
CA GLU A 79 -36.04 -15.69 -1.20
C GLU A 79 -34.56 -16.12 -1.16
N ASP A 80 -33.73 -15.41 -0.39
CA ASP A 80 -32.31 -15.75 -0.26
C ASP A 80 -32.11 -17.10 0.42
N PHE A 81 -32.89 -17.38 1.47
CA PHE A 81 -32.87 -18.65 2.19
C PHE A 81 -33.31 -19.82 1.30
N ALA A 82 -34.42 -19.67 0.56
CA ALA A 82 -34.93 -20.69 -0.35
C ALA A 82 -33.92 -21.03 -1.46
N ARG A 83 -33.16 -20.03 -1.94
CA ARG A 83 -32.07 -20.24 -2.89
C ARG A 83 -30.89 -20.96 -2.25
N LEU A 84 -30.48 -20.58 -1.03
CA LEU A 84 -29.40 -21.24 -0.29
C LEU A 84 -29.67 -22.74 -0.09
N LEU A 85 -30.91 -23.11 0.23
CA LEU A 85 -31.30 -24.53 0.39
C LEU A 85 -31.07 -25.37 -0.87
N LYS A 86 -31.11 -24.76 -2.06
CA LYS A 86 -30.88 -25.44 -3.35
C LYS A 86 -29.41 -25.47 -3.78
N MET A 87 -28.53 -24.71 -3.12
CA MET A 87 -27.12 -24.62 -3.49
C MET A 87 -26.32 -25.86 -3.04
N ALA A 88 -25.37 -26.28 -3.88
CA ALA A 88 -24.38 -27.30 -3.56
C ALA A 88 -23.08 -26.71 -2.97
N GLY A 89 -22.87 -25.40 -3.05
CA GLY A 89 -21.70 -24.68 -2.54
C GLY A 89 -21.77 -23.19 -2.84
N GLY A 90 -20.90 -22.42 -2.18
CA GLY A 90 -20.78 -20.98 -2.40
C GLY A 90 -21.49 -20.14 -1.33
N ARG A 91 -21.57 -18.83 -1.59
CA ARG A 91 -22.05 -17.80 -0.66
C ARG A 91 -23.20 -17.00 -1.26
N ARG A 92 -24.10 -16.55 -0.39
CA ARG A 92 -25.20 -15.61 -0.64
C ARG A 92 -25.08 -14.43 0.34
N THR A 93 -26.01 -13.49 0.26
CA THR A 93 -25.98 -12.29 1.11
C THR A 93 -26.07 -12.64 2.59
N TYR A 94 -26.94 -13.59 2.96
CA TYR A 94 -27.24 -13.92 4.35
C TYR A 94 -26.86 -15.34 4.77
N GLY A 95 -26.15 -16.09 3.90
CA GLY A 95 -25.74 -17.45 4.23
C GLY A 95 -24.81 -18.08 3.20
N TYR A 96 -24.30 -19.26 3.54
CA TYR A 96 -23.33 -19.98 2.72
C TYR A 96 -23.40 -21.49 2.99
N VAL A 97 -22.69 -22.25 2.16
CA VAL A 97 -22.68 -23.71 2.21
C VAL A 97 -21.26 -24.22 2.46
N ILE A 98 -21.09 -25.01 3.52
CA ILE A 98 -19.89 -25.76 3.84
C ILE A 98 -20.04 -27.17 3.27
N ARG A 99 -19.14 -27.53 2.35
CA ARG A 99 -19.16 -28.85 1.68
C ARG A 99 -18.47 -29.92 2.51
N ASP A 100 -17.34 -29.57 3.09
CA ASP A 100 -16.51 -30.51 3.83
C ASP A 100 -17.02 -30.71 5.26
N PRO A 101 -16.97 -31.94 5.80
CA PRO A 101 -17.38 -32.20 7.16
C PRO A 101 -16.43 -31.49 8.15
N LEU A 102 -17.02 -30.76 9.10
CA LEU A 102 -16.27 -30.07 10.15
C LEU A 102 -15.84 -31.06 11.26
N PRO A 103 -14.71 -30.82 11.94
CA PRO A 103 -14.31 -31.62 13.09
C PRO A 103 -15.37 -31.65 14.21
N PRO A 104 -15.50 -32.77 14.96
CA PRO A 104 -16.40 -32.83 16.10
C PRO A 104 -16.07 -31.75 17.15
N GLY A 105 -17.09 -31.02 17.60
CA GLY A 105 -16.93 -29.95 18.59
C GLY A 105 -16.57 -28.57 18.02
N GLU A 106 -16.30 -28.48 16.72
CA GLU A 106 -15.99 -27.23 16.01
C GLU A 106 -17.11 -26.19 16.19
N SER A 107 -16.73 -24.92 16.32
CA SER A 107 -17.69 -23.82 16.41
C SER A 107 -18.40 -23.64 15.07
N LEU A 108 -19.72 -23.45 15.12
CA LEU A 108 -20.55 -23.17 13.94
C LEU A 108 -20.93 -21.69 13.86
N ALA A 109 -20.15 -20.81 14.50
CA ALA A 109 -20.36 -19.38 14.43
C ALA A 109 -20.39 -18.90 12.96
N PHE A 110 -21.35 -18.01 12.66
CA PHE A 110 -21.64 -17.64 11.27
C PHE A 110 -20.39 -17.11 10.54
N ASP A 111 -19.61 -16.23 11.16
CA ASP A 111 -18.50 -15.60 10.45
C ASP A 111 -17.25 -16.47 10.38
N ARG A 112 -17.14 -17.51 11.21
CA ARG A 112 -15.96 -18.38 11.31
C ARG A 112 -15.67 -19.13 10.02
N HIS A 113 -16.72 -19.55 9.32
CA HIS A 113 -16.63 -20.33 8.07
C HIS A 113 -17.22 -19.58 6.87
N ASP A 114 -17.53 -18.28 7.01
CA ASP A 114 -18.02 -17.48 5.88
C ASP A 114 -16.89 -17.40 4.82
N PRO A 115 -17.12 -17.86 3.57
CA PRO A 115 -16.14 -17.80 2.50
C PRO A 115 -15.52 -16.41 2.30
N ALA A 116 -16.29 -15.33 2.48
CA ALA A 116 -15.77 -13.96 2.33
C ALA A 116 -14.83 -13.56 3.47
N VAL A 117 -15.06 -14.06 4.68
CA VAL A 117 -14.16 -13.84 5.83
C VAL A 117 -12.89 -14.66 5.65
N LEU A 118 -13.01 -15.91 5.20
CA LEU A 118 -11.88 -16.77 4.91
C LEU A 118 -10.98 -16.23 3.79
N GLU A 119 -11.57 -15.73 2.70
CA GLU A 119 -10.84 -15.11 1.58
C GLU A 119 -10.08 -13.85 2.05
N ARG A 120 -10.73 -12.98 2.82
CA ARG A 120 -10.07 -11.80 3.41
C ARG A 120 -8.97 -12.17 4.40
N ARG A 121 -9.16 -13.25 5.17
CA ARG A 121 -8.14 -13.78 6.08
C ARG A 121 -6.93 -14.32 5.29
N SER A 122 -7.15 -15.03 4.18
CA SER A 122 -6.05 -15.50 3.33
C SER A 122 -5.31 -14.36 2.64
N ALA A 123 -6.03 -13.30 2.23
CA ALA A 123 -5.44 -12.12 1.61
C ALA A 123 -4.52 -11.32 2.56
N LEU A 124 -4.54 -11.58 3.87
CA LEU A 124 -3.56 -11.01 4.80
C LEU A 124 -2.13 -11.47 4.48
N ALA A 125 -1.98 -12.61 3.79
CA ALA A 125 -0.68 -13.09 3.32
C ALA A 125 -0.09 -12.21 2.19
N ASP A 126 -0.91 -11.40 1.52
CA ASP A 126 -0.45 -10.48 0.48
C ASP A 126 0.25 -9.25 1.07
N LEU A 127 0.07 -8.99 2.37
CA LEU A 127 0.77 -7.93 3.12
C LEU A 127 2.10 -8.41 3.72
N GLY A 128 2.51 -9.65 3.42
CA GLY A 128 3.69 -10.30 4.00
C GLY A 128 3.31 -11.53 4.82
N ARG A 129 4.08 -11.85 5.87
CA ARG A 129 3.81 -13.05 6.69
C ARG A 129 2.66 -12.82 7.65
N THR A 130 1.84 -13.84 7.87
CA THR A 130 0.82 -13.83 8.92
C THR A 130 1.34 -14.57 10.15
N VAL A 131 1.27 -13.95 11.32
CA VAL A 131 1.69 -14.55 12.62
C VAL A 131 0.54 -14.46 13.62
N ALA A 132 0.55 -15.29 14.67
CA ALA A 132 -0.40 -15.11 15.76
C ALA A 132 -0.01 -13.89 16.60
N LEU A 133 -0.99 -13.07 17.01
CA LEU A 133 -0.73 -11.86 17.81
C LEU A 133 0.07 -12.17 19.10
N GLY A 134 -0.16 -13.33 19.71
CA GLY A 134 0.55 -13.78 20.91
C GLY A 134 2.05 -14.06 20.71
N GLU A 135 2.52 -14.19 19.47
CA GLU A 135 3.95 -14.37 19.15
C GLU A 135 4.72 -13.03 19.20
N ILE A 136 4.02 -11.92 18.94
CA ILE A 136 4.60 -10.58 18.84
C ILE A 136 4.16 -9.62 19.96
N PHE A 137 3.07 -9.95 20.67
CA PHE A 137 2.59 -9.25 21.85
C PHE A 137 2.38 -10.21 23.02
N ASP A 138 2.83 -9.79 24.20
CA ASP A 138 2.44 -10.46 25.45
C ASP A 138 1.07 -9.93 25.91
N VAL A 139 0.06 -10.80 25.88
CA VAL A 139 -1.31 -10.49 26.30
C VAL A 139 -1.40 -10.64 27.82
N GLN A 140 -1.29 -9.51 28.51
CA GLN A 140 -1.23 -9.44 29.97
C GLN A 140 -2.59 -9.70 30.60
N THR A 141 -2.54 -10.17 31.85
CA THR A 141 -3.71 -10.18 32.72
C THR A 141 -4.00 -8.77 33.24
N PRO A 142 -5.28 -8.41 33.45
CA PRO A 142 -5.63 -7.10 33.97
C PRO A 142 -5.02 -6.87 35.36
N GLY A 143 -4.52 -5.66 35.59
CA GLY A 143 -3.82 -5.30 36.83
C GLY A 143 -4.74 -5.15 38.04
N VAL A 144 -6.02 -4.80 37.81
CA VAL A 144 -7.04 -4.58 38.85
C VAL A 144 -8.43 -5.08 38.40
N HIS A 145 -9.13 -5.79 39.28
CA HIS A 145 -10.51 -6.20 39.07
C HIS A 145 -11.47 -5.38 39.95
N MET A 146 -12.33 -4.57 39.33
CA MET A 146 -13.11 -3.53 40.04
C MET A 146 -13.96 -4.04 41.21
N SER A 147 -14.59 -5.22 41.06
CA SER A 147 -15.41 -5.81 42.14
C SER A 147 -14.60 -6.56 43.20
N ARG A 148 -13.57 -7.32 42.78
CA ARG A 148 -12.76 -8.14 43.69
C ARG A 148 -11.80 -7.29 44.52
N ASP A 149 -11.22 -6.27 43.88
CA ASP A 149 -10.20 -5.40 44.44
C ASP A 149 -10.79 -4.05 44.91
N HIS A 150 -12.09 -3.99 45.19
CA HIS A 150 -12.78 -2.74 45.53
C HIS A 150 -12.16 -1.98 46.72
N GLN A 151 -11.51 -2.71 47.63
CA GLN A 151 -10.82 -2.15 48.81
C GLN A 151 -9.53 -1.40 48.45
N LEU A 152 -8.96 -1.67 47.27
CA LEU A 152 -7.75 -1.04 46.75
C LEU A 152 -8.08 0.18 45.87
N LEU A 153 -9.37 0.48 45.65
CA LEU A 153 -9.82 1.55 44.78
C LEU A 153 -10.15 2.82 45.57
N HIS A 154 -9.71 3.95 45.02
CA HIS A 154 -9.92 5.29 45.55
C HIS A 154 -10.55 6.20 44.50
N ASN A 155 -11.24 7.25 44.95
CA ASN A 155 -11.85 8.26 44.08
C ASN A 155 -10.94 9.47 43.85
N ASP A 156 -9.88 9.61 44.63
CA ASP A 156 -8.94 10.73 44.56
C ASP A 156 -7.51 10.25 44.26
N ALA A 157 -6.78 11.08 43.52
CA ALA A 157 -5.44 10.77 43.03
C ALA A 157 -4.43 10.50 44.15
N GLY A 158 -4.60 11.11 45.33
CA GLY A 158 -3.72 10.93 46.49
C GLY A 158 -2.23 11.07 46.18
N THR A 159 -1.36 10.78 47.15
CA THR A 159 0.08 10.68 46.90
C THR A 159 0.43 9.23 46.60
N GLY A 160 1.02 8.96 45.42
CA GLY A 160 1.52 7.64 45.03
C GLY A 160 0.49 6.66 44.45
N ARG A 161 -0.78 7.02 44.36
CA ARG A 161 -1.80 6.17 43.71
C ARG A 161 -1.74 6.29 42.20
N ILE A 162 -2.12 5.23 41.52
CA ILE A 162 -1.97 5.06 40.08
C ILE A 162 -3.34 5.05 39.42
N ARG A 163 -3.46 5.72 38.26
CA ARG A 163 -4.71 5.82 37.53
C ARG A 163 -5.17 4.45 37.04
N VAL A 164 -6.42 4.08 37.27
CA VAL A 164 -7.02 2.84 36.76
C VAL A 164 -7.78 3.15 35.47
N LEU A 165 -7.32 2.58 34.36
CA LEU A 165 -7.96 2.71 33.05
C LEU A 165 -8.99 1.60 32.83
N THR A 166 -10.20 2.00 32.48
CA THR A 166 -11.33 1.12 32.17
C THR A 166 -11.61 1.11 30.67
N GLY A 167 -12.51 0.24 30.22
CA GLY A 167 -12.95 0.21 28.83
C GLY A 167 -13.44 1.58 28.32
N ARG A 168 -14.02 2.44 29.18
CA ARG A 168 -14.46 3.80 28.83
C ARG A 168 -13.29 4.71 28.43
N ASP A 169 -12.13 4.54 29.08
CA ASP A 169 -10.96 5.38 28.85
C ASP A 169 -10.30 5.10 27.50
N VAL A 170 -10.48 3.89 26.97
CA VAL A 170 -10.00 3.50 25.63
C VAL A 170 -10.95 4.09 24.58
N ARG A 171 -10.51 5.12 23.85
CA ARG A 171 -11.33 5.81 22.86
C ARG A 171 -11.15 5.25 21.45
N ARG A 172 -12.21 5.36 20.64
CA ARG A 172 -12.19 5.08 19.20
C ARG A 172 -11.16 5.90 18.44
N SER A 173 -10.83 7.11 18.88
CA SER A 173 -9.76 7.92 18.28
C SER A 173 -8.36 7.28 18.38
N GLY A 174 -8.21 6.20 19.14
CA GLY A 174 -6.92 5.54 19.35
C GLY A 174 -6.06 6.16 20.44
N VAL A 175 -6.63 7.08 21.21
CA VAL A 175 -6.00 7.73 22.37
C VAL A 175 -6.70 7.34 23.67
N VAL A 176 -5.96 7.42 24.78
CA VAL A 176 -6.52 7.27 26.12
C VAL A 176 -7.20 8.58 26.52
N ALA A 177 -8.38 8.50 27.14
CA ALA A 177 -9.09 9.66 27.66
C ALA A 177 -8.27 10.33 28.79
N PRO A 178 -8.34 11.67 28.98
CA PRO A 178 -7.85 12.29 30.21
C PRO A 178 -8.68 11.85 31.42
N PRO A 179 -8.16 11.97 32.65
CA PRO A 179 -8.90 11.67 33.87
C PRO A 179 -10.12 12.61 34.03
N ASP A 180 -11.20 12.07 34.60
CA ASP A 180 -12.45 12.76 34.90
C ASP A 180 -12.95 12.43 36.32
N GLU A 181 -14.10 12.98 36.71
CA GLU A 181 -14.70 12.78 38.04
C GLU A 181 -15.02 11.31 38.38
N GLN A 182 -15.10 10.43 37.37
CA GLN A 182 -15.41 9.01 37.54
C GLN A 182 -14.16 8.13 37.56
N THR A 183 -12.99 8.74 37.36
CA THR A 183 -11.70 8.05 37.35
C THR A 183 -11.39 7.45 38.72
N LYS A 184 -10.90 6.21 38.71
CA LYS A 184 -10.50 5.49 39.92
C LYS A 184 -8.99 5.42 40.00
N TRP A 185 -8.49 5.37 41.23
CA TRP A 185 -7.08 5.32 41.55
C TRP A 185 -6.80 4.10 42.42
N ALA A 186 -5.66 3.44 42.25
CA ALA A 186 -5.32 2.25 43.01
C ALA A 186 -3.86 2.25 43.46
N ASP A 187 -3.59 1.60 44.59
CA ASP A 187 -2.22 1.28 45.00
C ASP A 187 -1.82 -0.06 44.38
N VAL A 188 -0.95 0.00 43.38
CA VAL A 188 -0.57 -1.18 42.57
C VAL A 188 0.96 -1.26 42.41
N PRO A 189 1.54 -2.47 42.59
CA PRO A 189 2.96 -2.73 42.34
C PRO A 189 3.41 -2.31 40.94
N LYS A 190 4.70 -1.97 40.79
CA LYS A 190 5.26 -1.45 39.52
C LYS A 190 5.16 -2.46 38.37
N GLU A 191 5.16 -3.74 38.66
CA GLU A 191 5.16 -4.83 37.67
C GLU A 191 3.84 -4.88 36.88
N ARG A 192 2.73 -4.46 37.51
CA ARG A 192 1.39 -4.44 36.89
C ARG A 192 1.07 -3.12 36.19
N ARG A 193 1.97 -2.15 36.20
CA ARG A 193 1.77 -0.84 35.56
C ARG A 193 1.92 -0.94 34.05
N LEU A 194 1.18 -0.07 33.38
CA LEU A 194 1.31 0.14 31.94
C LEU A 194 2.66 0.79 31.61
N ARG A 195 3.12 0.55 30.39
CA ARG A 195 4.35 1.10 29.82
C ARG A 195 4.03 1.86 28.54
N PRO A 196 4.89 2.82 28.13
CA PRO A 196 4.74 3.46 26.83
C PRO A 196 4.74 2.40 25.72
N GLY A 197 3.83 2.54 24.76
CA GLY A 197 3.67 1.61 23.64
C GLY A 197 2.81 0.37 23.93
N ASP A 198 2.33 0.17 25.17
CA ASP A 198 1.31 -0.86 25.43
C ASP A 198 0.03 -0.50 24.64
N LEU A 199 -0.58 -1.49 23.96
CA LEU A 199 -1.87 -1.33 23.29
C LEU A 199 -2.99 -1.81 24.22
N LEU A 200 -4.01 -0.96 24.39
CA LEU A 200 -5.18 -1.22 25.22
C LEU A 200 -6.37 -1.58 24.32
N VAL A 201 -6.89 -2.80 24.47
CA VAL A 201 -8.09 -3.27 23.76
C VAL A 201 -9.25 -3.35 24.74
N ARG A 202 -10.40 -2.78 24.37
CA ARG A 202 -11.61 -2.92 25.20
C ARG A 202 -12.08 -4.38 25.21
N SER A 203 -12.29 -4.96 26.40
CA SER A 203 -12.74 -6.36 26.51
C SER A 203 -14.23 -6.56 26.23
N ILE A 204 -15.02 -5.48 26.32
CA ILE A 204 -16.46 -5.46 26.07
C ILE A 204 -16.74 -4.44 24.97
N ASP A 205 -17.10 -4.95 23.80
CA ASP A 205 -17.55 -4.14 22.69
C ASP A 205 -19.01 -3.73 22.87
N ARG A 206 -19.41 -2.59 22.31
CA ARG A 206 -20.82 -2.17 22.31
C ARG A 206 -21.45 -2.57 20.98
N GLY A 207 -22.70 -3.05 21.00
CA GLY A 207 -23.43 -3.34 19.76
C GLY A 207 -23.60 -2.13 18.82
N SER A 208 -23.43 -0.90 19.35
CA SER A 208 -23.42 0.36 18.62
C SER A 208 -22.07 0.72 18.00
N ASP A 209 -21.06 -0.15 18.10
CA ASP A 209 -19.73 0.08 17.57
C ASP A 209 -19.61 -0.61 16.19
N PRO A 210 -19.91 0.06 15.05
CA PRO A 210 -20.01 -0.57 13.72
C PRO A 210 -18.67 -1.00 13.11
N ASP A 211 -17.55 -0.61 13.73
CA ASP A 211 -16.20 -0.79 13.21
C ASP A 211 -15.47 -1.96 13.91
N GLY A 212 -14.17 -2.11 13.68
CA GLY A 212 -13.34 -3.11 14.34
C GLY A 212 -13.13 -2.89 15.84
N LEU A 213 -12.09 -3.50 16.41
CA LEU A 213 -11.82 -3.41 17.85
C LEU A 213 -11.46 -1.99 18.27
N VAL A 214 -11.91 -1.58 19.46
CA VAL A 214 -11.53 -0.29 20.05
C VAL A 214 -10.17 -0.43 20.73
N VAL A 215 -9.14 0.10 20.06
CA VAL A 215 -7.73 0.02 20.50
C VAL A 215 -7.14 1.42 20.67
N ALA A 216 -6.47 1.65 21.80
CA ALA A 216 -5.67 2.84 22.07
C ALA A 216 -4.22 2.46 22.43
N GLU A 217 -3.29 3.37 22.18
CA GLU A 217 -1.88 3.19 22.53
C GLU A 217 -1.52 4.09 23.72
N VAL A 218 -0.82 3.54 24.70
CA VAL A 218 -0.38 4.26 25.89
C VAL A 218 0.81 5.16 25.55
N GLN A 219 0.64 6.46 25.72
CA GLN A 219 1.70 7.45 25.56
C GLN A 219 2.38 7.77 26.89
N VAL A 220 3.48 8.52 26.86
CA VAL A 220 4.20 8.91 28.07
C VAL A 220 3.34 9.81 28.97
N GLU A 221 2.46 10.62 28.39
CA GLU A 221 1.58 11.55 29.12
C GLU A 221 0.44 10.82 29.86
N ASP A 222 0.12 9.59 29.45
CA ASP A 222 -0.93 8.77 30.07
C ASP A 222 -0.47 8.10 31.38
N LEU A 223 0.84 8.15 31.65
CA LEU A 223 1.47 7.44 32.76
C LEU A 223 1.66 8.34 34.00
N PRO A 224 1.63 7.75 35.22
CA PRO A 224 1.52 6.32 35.50
C PRO A 224 0.06 5.81 35.51
N ALA A 225 -0.17 4.64 34.89
CA ALA A 225 -1.50 4.03 34.80
C ALA A 225 -1.47 2.49 34.94
N VAL A 226 -2.61 1.88 35.25
CA VAL A 226 -2.88 0.43 35.32
C VAL A 226 -4.20 0.10 34.63
N ALA A 227 -4.28 -1.04 33.95
CA ALA A 227 -5.52 -1.49 33.30
C ALA A 227 -6.46 -2.25 34.26
N ALA A 228 -7.76 -1.97 34.17
CA ALA A 228 -8.81 -2.75 34.80
C ALA A 228 -9.18 -4.00 33.99
N HIS A 229 -9.91 -4.94 34.59
CA HIS A 229 -10.47 -6.15 33.94
C HIS A 229 -11.35 -5.91 32.70
N THR A 230 -11.76 -4.67 32.43
CA THR A 230 -12.50 -4.28 31.22
C THR A 230 -11.59 -3.91 30.03
N VAL A 231 -10.27 -4.02 30.22
CA VAL A 231 -9.24 -3.70 29.23
C VAL A 231 -8.24 -4.86 29.16
N ILE A 232 -7.94 -5.29 27.95
CA ILE A 232 -6.88 -6.26 27.66
C ILE A 232 -5.65 -5.47 27.23
N VAL A 233 -4.51 -5.77 27.83
CA VAL A 233 -3.24 -5.09 27.53
C VAL A 233 -2.40 -5.99 26.63
N LEU A 234 -2.02 -5.47 25.48
CA LEU A 234 -1.08 -6.09 24.56
C LEU A 234 0.26 -5.35 24.70
N ARG A 235 1.25 -6.02 25.28
CA ARG A 235 2.60 -5.44 25.43
C ARG A 235 3.48 -5.88 24.26
N PRO A 236 4.01 -4.95 23.45
CA PRO A 236 4.85 -5.33 22.31
C PRO A 236 6.14 -6.01 22.79
N ASN A 237 6.55 -7.05 22.08
CA ASN A 237 7.83 -7.70 22.31
C ASN A 237 8.98 -6.76 21.93
N SER A 238 10.14 -6.90 22.58
CA SER A 238 11.30 -6.02 22.35
C SER A 238 11.89 -6.10 20.93
N SER A 239 11.55 -7.14 20.18
CA SER A 239 11.95 -7.31 18.78
C SER A 239 11.06 -6.58 17.78
N LEU A 240 9.89 -6.09 18.20
CA LEU A 240 8.90 -5.49 17.31
C LEU A 240 9.25 -4.02 17.03
N ARG A 241 9.30 -3.66 15.75
CA ARG A 241 9.66 -2.32 15.27
C ARG A 241 8.46 -1.37 15.38
N PRO A 242 8.65 -0.05 15.54
CA PRO A 242 7.54 0.90 15.72
C PRO A 242 6.49 0.87 14.59
N HIS A 243 6.90 0.75 13.33
CA HIS A 243 5.98 0.70 12.19
C HIS A 243 5.13 -0.59 12.16
N GLU A 244 5.66 -1.71 12.68
CA GLU A 244 4.92 -2.96 12.80
C GLU A 244 3.81 -2.85 13.87
N ILE A 245 4.08 -2.14 14.97
CA ILE A 245 3.08 -1.83 16.00
C ILE A 245 1.94 -1.00 15.39
N VAL A 246 2.27 0.01 14.57
CA VAL A 246 1.28 0.84 13.87
C VAL A 246 0.41 -0.01 12.96
N LEU A 247 1.00 -0.89 12.14
CA LEU A 247 0.24 -1.77 11.24
C LEU A 247 -0.71 -2.68 12.02
N VAL A 248 -0.22 -3.35 13.07
CA VAL A 248 -1.05 -4.23 13.92
C VAL A 248 -2.18 -3.42 14.58
N LYS A 249 -1.88 -2.23 15.11
CA LYS A 249 -2.90 -1.34 15.68
C LYS A 249 -3.98 -0.96 14.68
N GLN A 250 -3.63 -0.65 13.43
CA GLN A 250 -4.62 -0.36 12.39
C GLN A 250 -5.42 -1.61 12.00
N PHE A 251 -4.75 -2.76 11.85
CA PHE A 251 -5.43 -4.03 11.57
C PHE A 251 -6.47 -4.37 12.64
N LEU A 252 -6.13 -4.27 13.93
CA LEU A 252 -7.05 -4.55 15.04
C LEU A 252 -8.32 -3.69 14.98
N ARG A 253 -8.22 -2.47 14.41
CA ARG A 253 -9.33 -1.54 14.27
C ARG A 253 -10.20 -1.81 13.03
N LEU A 254 -9.84 -2.76 12.18
CA LEU A 254 -10.65 -3.19 11.04
C LEU A 254 -11.77 -4.14 11.48
N PRO A 255 -12.94 -4.12 10.79
CA PRO A 255 -14.03 -5.06 11.08
C PRO A 255 -13.59 -6.52 11.03
N LEU A 256 -12.67 -6.86 10.13
CA LEU A 256 -12.13 -8.21 10.00
C LEU A 256 -11.49 -8.71 11.30
N ALA A 257 -10.66 -7.89 11.95
CA ALA A 257 -10.00 -8.30 13.20
C ALA A 257 -11.00 -8.55 14.33
N LYS A 258 -12.06 -7.73 14.41
CA LYS A 258 -13.16 -7.94 15.35
C LYS A 258 -13.89 -9.26 15.06
N THR A 259 -14.26 -9.49 13.81
CA THR A 259 -14.91 -10.74 13.38
C THR A 259 -14.08 -11.97 13.76
N LEU A 260 -12.77 -11.91 13.52
CA LEU A 260 -11.85 -13.00 13.85
C LEU A 260 -11.60 -13.16 15.36
N ALA A 261 -11.65 -12.07 16.14
CA ALA A 261 -11.41 -12.10 17.59
C ALA A 261 -12.65 -12.51 18.40
N THR A 262 -13.87 -12.38 17.86
CA THR A 262 -15.13 -12.67 18.57
C THR A 262 -15.92 -13.83 17.96
N ASP A 263 -15.41 -14.44 16.88
CA ASP A 263 -16.15 -15.36 16.01
C ASP A 263 -17.50 -14.78 15.54
N GLY A 264 -17.70 -13.46 15.61
CA GLY A 264 -18.91 -12.76 15.18
C GLY A 264 -20.15 -12.93 16.05
N VAL A 265 -20.02 -13.50 17.27
CA VAL A 265 -21.18 -13.88 18.12
C VAL A 265 -21.13 -13.24 19.52
N GLY A 266 -20.00 -12.65 19.91
CA GLY A 266 -19.78 -12.11 21.25
C GLY A 266 -19.51 -10.60 21.28
N LEU A 267 -20.09 -9.91 22.27
CA LEU A 267 -19.64 -8.57 22.70
C LEU A 267 -18.32 -8.64 23.49
N HIS A 268 -17.91 -9.83 23.94
CA HIS A 268 -16.72 -10.00 24.76
C HIS A 268 -15.54 -10.48 23.93
N VAL A 269 -14.46 -9.71 23.95
CA VAL A 269 -13.17 -10.10 23.38
C VAL A 269 -12.41 -10.89 24.44
N ARG A 270 -12.01 -12.12 24.11
CA ARG A 270 -11.27 -12.99 25.05
C ARG A 270 -9.76 -12.84 24.84
N PRO A 271 -8.95 -12.82 25.91
CA PRO A 271 -7.49 -12.79 25.77
C PRO A 271 -6.92 -13.97 24.96
N SER A 272 -7.50 -15.16 25.07
CA SER A 272 -7.08 -16.33 24.27
C SER A 272 -7.35 -16.15 22.78
N ALA A 273 -8.54 -15.63 22.43
CA ALA A 273 -8.90 -15.35 21.04
C ALA A 273 -7.99 -14.26 20.45
N LEU A 274 -7.65 -13.23 21.23
CA LEU A 274 -6.66 -12.24 20.81
C LEU A 274 -5.27 -12.86 20.60
N ARG A 275 -4.80 -13.74 21.48
CA ARG A 275 -3.48 -14.40 21.30
C ARG A 275 -3.39 -15.19 20.00
N GLU A 276 -4.47 -15.86 19.60
CA GLU A 276 -4.54 -16.68 18.39
C GLU A 276 -4.90 -15.89 17.14
N LEU A 277 -5.22 -14.59 17.27
CA LEU A 277 -5.64 -13.75 16.17
C LEU A 277 -4.51 -13.65 15.13
N PRO A 278 -4.76 -14.05 13.86
CA PRO A 278 -3.79 -13.86 12.80
C PRO A 278 -3.65 -12.37 12.50
N VAL A 279 -2.42 -11.87 12.56
CA VAL A 279 -2.08 -10.48 12.24
C VAL A 279 -1.03 -10.44 11.13
N PRO A 280 -1.16 -9.50 10.17
CA PRO A 280 -0.16 -9.33 9.13
C PRO A 280 1.12 -8.74 9.71
N GLN A 281 2.26 -9.15 9.15
CA GLN A 281 3.57 -8.53 9.37
C GLN A 281 4.11 -8.12 8.01
N PRO A 282 4.51 -6.84 7.87
CA PRO A 282 4.97 -6.31 6.59
C PRO A 282 6.25 -7.04 6.15
N ASP A 283 6.36 -7.31 4.86
CA ASP A 283 7.64 -7.68 4.25
C ASP A 283 8.61 -6.47 4.22
N GLU A 284 9.80 -6.64 3.64
CA GLU A 284 10.82 -5.57 3.61
C GLU A 284 10.33 -4.34 2.83
N THR A 285 9.70 -4.55 1.68
CA THR A 285 9.17 -3.48 0.82
C THR A 285 8.07 -2.69 1.51
N LEU A 286 7.05 -3.37 2.07
CA LEU A 286 5.98 -2.72 2.81
C LEU A 286 6.50 -2.08 4.11
N SER A 287 7.50 -2.68 4.76
CA SER A 287 8.15 -2.08 5.93
C SER A 287 8.78 -0.74 5.57
N SER A 288 9.50 -0.66 4.44
CA SER A 288 10.12 0.57 3.94
C SER A 288 9.06 1.65 3.68
N ALA A 289 8.00 1.29 2.93
CA ALA A 289 6.89 2.21 2.63
C ALA A 289 6.20 2.73 3.91
N LEU A 290 5.97 1.88 4.91
CA LEU A 290 5.40 2.26 6.20
C LEU A 290 6.32 3.20 6.99
N VAL A 291 7.65 3.01 6.92
CA VAL A 291 8.63 3.92 7.54
C VAL A 291 8.57 5.29 6.89
N ASP A 292 8.53 5.36 5.56
CA ASP A 292 8.47 6.63 4.83
C ASP A 292 7.16 7.40 5.10
N LEU A 293 6.03 6.68 5.10
CA LEU A 293 4.72 7.26 5.41
C LEU A 293 4.66 7.80 6.85
N ASN A 294 5.16 7.04 7.83
CA ASN A 294 5.23 7.51 9.21
C ASN A 294 6.16 8.73 9.35
N GLY A 295 7.33 8.70 8.69
CA GLY A 295 8.24 9.84 8.67
C GLY A 295 7.66 11.08 8.01
N ALA A 296 6.77 10.92 7.02
CA ALA A 296 6.00 12.02 6.44
C ALA A 296 4.95 12.55 7.43
N ALA A 297 4.18 11.66 8.07
CA ALA A 297 3.19 12.02 9.07
C ALA A 297 3.80 12.79 10.25
N ASP A 298 4.95 12.35 10.75
CA ASP A 298 5.70 13.02 11.83
C ASP A 298 6.16 14.43 11.43
N ARG A 299 6.65 14.60 10.20
CA ARG A 299 7.04 15.91 9.67
C ARG A 299 5.85 16.86 9.59
N LEU A 300 4.69 16.39 9.12
CA LEU A 300 3.46 17.18 9.05
C LEU A 300 2.95 17.54 10.45
N ASN A 301 2.96 16.60 11.39
CA ASN A 301 2.58 16.85 12.78
C ASN A 301 3.51 17.85 13.47
N LYS A 302 4.81 17.80 13.17
CA LYS A 302 5.79 18.79 13.65
C LYS A 302 5.46 20.19 13.13
N TRP A 303 5.14 20.33 11.85
CA TRP A 303 4.72 21.62 11.27
C TRP A 303 3.40 22.13 11.86
N ARG A 304 2.43 21.24 12.12
CA ARG A 304 1.20 21.61 12.83
C ARG A 304 1.50 22.12 14.24
N THR A 305 2.35 21.42 14.98
CA THR A 305 2.73 21.80 16.36
C THR A 305 3.49 23.13 16.37
N GLU A 306 4.38 23.34 15.40
CA GLU A 306 5.06 24.63 15.17
C GLU A 306 4.04 25.76 14.94
N ALA A 307 3.00 25.52 14.12
CA ALA A 307 1.95 26.49 13.86
C ALA A 307 1.18 26.88 15.14
N VAL A 308 0.75 25.89 15.91
CA VAL A 308 0.00 26.11 17.17
C VAL A 308 0.86 26.85 18.19
N SER A 309 2.11 26.41 18.39
CA SER A 309 3.05 27.05 19.31
C SER A 309 3.39 28.49 18.92
N LEU A 310 3.49 28.80 17.62
CA LEU A 310 3.69 30.16 17.14
C LEU A 310 2.51 31.08 17.50
N VAL A 311 1.27 30.59 17.44
CA VAL A 311 0.08 31.36 17.84
C VAL A 311 0.05 31.55 19.36
N GLU A 312 0.26 30.49 20.14
CA GLU A 312 0.23 30.54 21.61
C GLU A 312 1.33 31.45 22.18
N SER A 313 2.55 31.35 21.65
CA SER A 313 3.66 32.23 22.06
C SER A 313 3.41 33.69 21.72
N ALA A 314 2.77 33.98 20.59
CA ALA A 314 2.43 35.35 20.21
C ALA A 314 1.39 36.01 21.13
N LEU A 315 0.52 35.21 21.76
CA LEU A 315 -0.45 35.69 22.75
C LEU A 315 0.17 35.93 24.13
N SER A 316 1.37 35.40 24.37
CA SER A 316 2.08 35.47 25.66
C SER A 316 3.24 36.48 25.68
N GLU A 317 3.63 37.01 24.52
CA GLU A 317 4.75 37.95 24.34
C GLU A 317 4.26 39.41 24.16
N GLU A 318 5.19 40.36 24.28
CA GLU A 318 4.95 41.78 23.96
C GLU A 318 4.45 41.94 22.50
N PRO A 319 3.31 42.62 22.24
CA PRO A 319 2.60 42.57 20.96
C PRO A 319 3.44 42.89 19.71
N LYS A 320 4.42 43.79 19.82
CA LYS A 320 5.27 44.19 18.69
C LYS A 320 6.28 43.10 18.32
N ALA A 321 6.86 42.43 19.32
CA ALA A 321 7.80 41.33 19.12
C ALA A 321 7.08 40.07 18.62
N ALA A 322 5.93 39.76 19.22
CA ALA A 322 5.02 38.68 18.81
C ALA A 322 4.64 38.80 17.33
N ARG A 323 4.19 39.99 16.89
CA ARG A 323 3.81 40.26 15.50
C ARG A 323 4.97 40.05 14.52
N ALA A 324 6.18 40.52 14.86
CA ALA A 324 7.34 40.35 13.99
C ALA A 324 7.75 38.87 13.85
N ARG A 325 7.68 38.10 14.95
CA ARG A 325 7.96 36.66 14.96
C ARG A 325 6.91 35.86 14.18
N LEU A 326 5.62 36.16 14.35
CA LEU A 326 4.52 35.56 13.59
C LEU A 326 4.69 35.78 12.09
N LEU A 327 4.99 37.01 11.66
CA LEU A 327 5.16 37.33 10.24
C LEU A 327 6.38 36.63 9.62
N ARG A 328 7.48 36.47 10.38
CA ARG A 328 8.71 35.81 9.90
C ARG A 328 8.59 34.29 9.90
N SER A 329 8.19 33.70 11.03
CA SER A 329 8.10 32.24 11.21
C SER A 329 6.90 31.66 10.47
N GLY A 330 5.77 32.38 10.48
CA GLY A 330 4.59 32.04 9.69
C GLY A 330 4.85 32.08 8.18
N ARG A 331 5.81 32.90 7.70
CA ARG A 331 6.20 32.90 6.28
C ARG A 331 6.80 31.56 5.85
N LEU A 332 7.73 31.01 6.63
CA LEU A 332 8.36 29.73 6.31
C LEU A 332 7.34 28.59 6.31
N LEU A 333 6.45 28.57 7.31
CA LEU A 333 5.39 27.57 7.39
C LEU A 333 4.44 27.64 6.18
N ARG A 334 4.02 28.85 5.76
CA ARG A 334 3.21 29.03 4.55
C ARG A 334 3.96 28.57 3.29
N MET A 335 5.23 28.95 3.13
CA MET A 335 6.02 28.51 1.96
C MET A 335 6.16 26.98 1.91
N ARG A 336 6.29 26.29 3.06
CA ARG A 336 6.31 24.82 3.10
C ARG A 336 4.96 24.23 2.67
N ALA A 337 3.86 24.76 3.17
CA ALA A 337 2.51 24.31 2.82
C ALA A 337 2.20 24.57 1.33
N GLU A 338 2.54 25.75 0.83
CA GLU A 338 2.40 26.11 -0.59
C GLU A 338 3.27 25.19 -1.47
N ALA A 339 4.53 24.96 -1.10
CA ALA A 339 5.41 24.04 -1.84
C ALA A 339 4.90 22.59 -1.83
N ALA A 340 4.27 22.14 -0.73
CA ALA A 340 3.64 20.82 -0.68
C ALA A 340 2.40 20.77 -1.57
N ALA A 341 1.55 21.80 -1.53
CA ALA A 341 0.33 21.90 -2.35
C ALA A 341 0.63 21.98 -3.86
N LEU A 342 1.80 22.49 -4.26
CA LEU A 342 2.24 22.44 -5.65
C LEU A 342 2.40 21.00 -6.16
N LEU A 343 2.61 20.00 -5.30
CA LEU A 343 2.66 18.60 -5.71
C LEU A 343 1.26 18.00 -5.97
N ASP A 344 0.19 18.67 -5.54
CA ASP A 344 -1.19 18.27 -5.89
C ASP A 344 -1.52 18.66 -7.35
N ASP A 345 -0.73 19.56 -7.97
CA ASP A 345 -0.78 19.84 -9.39
C ASP A 345 0.11 18.82 -10.14
N HIS A 346 -0.54 17.91 -10.86
CA HIS A 346 0.13 16.86 -11.62
C HIS A 346 1.17 17.40 -12.61
N GLY A 347 0.90 18.54 -13.27
CA GLY A 347 1.86 19.13 -14.20
C GLY A 347 3.15 19.58 -13.49
N HIS A 348 3.00 20.19 -12.32
CA HIS A 348 4.13 20.57 -11.49
C HIS A 348 4.89 19.35 -10.94
N ALA A 349 4.17 18.30 -10.53
CA ALA A 349 4.76 17.05 -10.10
C ALA A 349 5.60 16.42 -11.22
N VAL A 350 5.08 16.32 -12.45
CA VAL A 350 5.83 15.84 -13.62
C VAL A 350 7.08 16.67 -13.83
N ARG A 351 6.97 18.00 -13.83
CA ARG A 351 8.10 18.91 -14.10
C ARG A 351 9.23 18.81 -13.06
N THR A 352 8.93 18.42 -11.83
CA THR A 352 9.90 18.48 -10.71
C THR A 352 10.32 17.11 -10.16
N ARG A 353 9.51 16.08 -10.38
CA ARG A 353 9.70 14.74 -9.81
C ARG A 353 9.96 13.66 -10.83
N TYR A 354 9.65 13.86 -12.11
CA TYR A 354 9.88 12.83 -13.12
C TYR A 354 11.33 12.90 -13.63
N PRO A 355 11.86 11.81 -14.20
CA PRO A 355 13.20 11.79 -14.78
C PRO A 355 13.38 12.88 -15.83
N HIS A 356 14.59 13.46 -15.86
CA HIS A 356 14.91 14.62 -16.70
C HIS A 356 14.35 14.61 -18.12
N PRO A 357 14.53 13.54 -18.94
CA PRO A 357 14.02 13.55 -20.31
C PRO A 357 12.51 13.71 -20.41
N VAL A 358 11.75 13.15 -19.46
CA VAL A 358 10.28 13.24 -19.44
C VAL A 358 9.85 14.62 -18.95
N ALA A 359 10.41 15.08 -17.83
CA ALA A 359 10.10 16.39 -17.25
C ALA A 359 10.44 17.54 -18.20
N TYR A 360 11.57 17.44 -18.92
CA TYR A 360 11.98 18.42 -19.92
C TYR A 360 10.96 18.55 -21.05
N ARG A 361 10.48 17.43 -21.59
CA ARG A 361 9.47 17.42 -22.67
C ARG A 361 8.12 17.94 -22.18
N TRP A 362 7.74 17.62 -20.95
CA TRP A 362 6.53 18.17 -20.33
C TRP A 362 6.59 19.70 -20.23
N ARG A 363 7.72 20.27 -19.81
CA ARG A 363 7.91 21.73 -19.80
C ARG A 363 7.66 22.38 -21.16
N TRP A 364 8.09 21.73 -22.24
CA TRP A 364 7.82 22.20 -23.60
C TRP A 364 6.33 22.12 -23.95
N VAL A 365 5.65 21.03 -23.57
CA VAL A 365 4.19 20.92 -23.72
C VAL A 365 3.49 22.07 -23.00
N GLU A 366 3.82 22.34 -21.74
CA GLU A 366 3.22 23.45 -20.97
C GLU A 366 3.43 24.81 -21.65
N ALA A 367 4.65 25.06 -22.14
CA ALA A 367 4.98 26.30 -22.83
C ALA A 367 4.16 26.47 -24.12
N GLU A 368 4.10 25.44 -24.97
CA GLU A 368 3.40 25.50 -26.25
C GLU A 368 1.87 25.48 -26.10
N MET A 369 1.34 24.80 -25.08
CA MET A 369 -0.09 24.74 -24.76
C MET A 369 -0.63 26.06 -24.16
N SER A 370 0.26 26.97 -23.74
CA SER A 370 -0.14 28.28 -23.20
C SER A 370 -0.61 29.28 -24.27
N GLY A 371 -0.31 28.99 -25.55
CA GLY A 371 -0.72 29.80 -26.70
C GLY A 371 -2.01 29.31 -27.37
N GLU A 372 -2.28 29.82 -28.58
CA GLU A 372 -3.35 29.30 -29.42
C GLU A 372 -3.01 27.90 -29.97
N PRO A 373 -4.03 27.05 -30.27
CA PRO A 373 -3.79 25.73 -30.83
C PRO A 373 -2.93 25.79 -32.10
N SER A 374 -1.76 25.14 -32.03
CA SER A 374 -0.77 25.17 -33.11
C SER A 374 -0.24 23.77 -33.41
N PHE A 375 0.33 23.59 -34.61
CA PHE A 375 1.03 22.34 -34.93
C PHE A 375 2.27 22.14 -34.06
N GLN A 376 2.87 23.22 -33.56
CA GLN A 376 4.01 23.15 -32.64
C GLN A 376 3.59 22.57 -31.29
N ALA A 377 2.45 23.01 -30.73
CA ALA A 377 1.86 22.41 -29.54
C ALA A 377 1.48 20.94 -29.76
N TYR A 378 0.91 20.63 -30.93
CA TYR A 378 0.56 19.26 -31.29
C TYR A 378 1.79 18.35 -31.39
N ASP A 379 2.83 18.79 -32.09
CA ASP A 379 4.09 18.04 -32.20
C ASP A 379 4.78 17.90 -30.84
N ALA A 380 4.75 18.94 -29.98
CA ALA A 380 5.29 18.87 -28.62
C ALA A 380 4.59 17.79 -27.76
N VAL A 381 3.26 17.69 -27.83
CA VAL A 381 2.49 16.64 -27.14
C VAL A 381 2.87 15.25 -27.63
N LEU A 382 2.97 15.05 -28.95
CA LEU A 382 3.32 13.75 -29.52
C LEU A 382 4.78 13.36 -29.22
N GLU A 383 5.70 14.31 -29.24
CA GLU A 383 7.11 14.08 -28.87
C GLU A 383 7.26 13.76 -27.38
N ALA A 384 6.51 14.43 -26.51
CA ALA A 384 6.49 14.11 -25.08
C ALA A 384 5.95 12.70 -24.82
N ALA A 385 4.89 12.30 -25.53
CA ALA A 385 4.37 10.93 -25.45
C ALA A 385 5.40 9.90 -25.94
N GLU A 386 6.07 10.16 -27.06
CA GLU A 386 7.10 9.26 -27.59
C GLU A 386 8.28 9.12 -26.64
N VAL A 387 8.74 10.22 -26.03
CA VAL A 387 9.83 10.21 -25.04
C VAL A 387 9.42 9.50 -23.75
N LEU A 388 8.20 9.70 -23.26
CA LEU A 388 7.67 8.96 -22.11
C LEU A 388 7.71 7.46 -22.37
N LEU A 389 7.15 7.00 -23.50
CA LEU A 389 7.15 5.57 -23.82
C LEU A 389 8.56 5.03 -24.06
N ALA A 390 9.43 5.77 -24.75
CA ALA A 390 10.81 5.36 -25.00
C ALA A 390 11.59 5.20 -23.70
N TYR A 391 11.51 6.20 -22.81
CA TYR A 391 12.17 6.16 -21.51
C TYR A 391 11.65 5.01 -20.65
N THR A 392 10.32 4.86 -20.52
CA THR A 392 9.74 3.78 -19.73
C THR A 392 10.07 2.42 -20.32
N ALA A 393 10.07 2.26 -21.65
CA ALA A 393 10.46 1.01 -22.30
C ALA A 393 11.94 0.66 -22.05
N ILE A 394 12.82 1.66 -22.05
CA ILE A 394 14.23 1.49 -21.68
C ILE A 394 14.37 1.00 -20.24
N VAL A 395 13.68 1.65 -19.30
CA VAL A 395 13.66 1.21 -17.90
C VAL A 395 13.14 -0.21 -17.79
N ALA A 396 12.04 -0.54 -18.49
CA ALA A 396 11.45 -1.87 -18.53
C ALA A 396 12.44 -2.94 -19.01
N MET A 397 13.18 -2.66 -20.09
CA MET A 397 14.18 -3.58 -20.64
C MET A 397 15.34 -3.82 -19.67
N VAL A 398 15.83 -2.76 -19.01
CA VAL A 398 16.91 -2.85 -18.02
C VAL A 398 16.46 -3.66 -16.81
N MET A 399 15.28 -3.37 -16.26
CA MET A 399 14.74 -4.05 -15.09
C MET A 399 14.40 -5.51 -15.40
N ALA A 400 13.82 -5.81 -16.57
CA ALA A 400 13.56 -7.18 -17.01
C ALA A 400 14.86 -7.99 -17.12
N ARG A 401 15.92 -7.39 -17.69
CA ARG A 401 17.23 -8.03 -17.79
C ARG A 401 17.83 -8.32 -16.41
N HIS A 402 17.73 -7.37 -15.48
CA HIS A 402 18.22 -7.56 -14.11
C HIS A 402 17.47 -8.69 -13.40
N ALA A 403 16.16 -8.78 -13.60
CA ALA A 403 15.32 -9.87 -13.09
C ALA A 403 15.50 -11.21 -13.83
N GLY A 404 16.35 -11.27 -14.87
CA GLY A 404 16.61 -12.49 -15.65
C GLY A 404 15.52 -12.86 -16.67
N PHE A 405 14.65 -11.91 -17.04
CA PHE A 405 13.60 -12.10 -18.04
C PHE A 405 13.96 -11.47 -19.38
N GLU A 406 13.77 -12.24 -20.46
CA GLU A 406 13.88 -11.71 -21.82
C GLU A 406 12.57 -11.02 -22.25
N VAL A 407 12.67 -9.85 -22.88
CA VAL A 407 11.55 -9.17 -23.53
C VAL A 407 11.58 -9.49 -25.03
N GLY A 408 10.59 -10.23 -25.52
CA GLY A 408 10.51 -10.70 -26.91
C GLY A 408 10.36 -9.59 -27.95
N ALA A 409 9.63 -8.53 -27.62
CA ALA A 409 9.36 -7.37 -28.47
C ALA A 409 10.65 -6.63 -28.86
N VAL A 410 11.72 -6.78 -28.07
CA VAL A 410 13.07 -6.27 -28.38
C VAL A 410 13.61 -6.81 -29.70
N ARG A 411 13.14 -7.98 -30.17
CA ARG A 411 13.50 -8.50 -31.49
C ARG A 411 13.16 -7.53 -32.62
N GLY A 412 12.03 -6.82 -32.54
CA GLY A 412 11.66 -5.83 -33.55
C GLY A 412 12.67 -4.68 -33.62
N ILE A 413 13.13 -4.19 -32.46
CA ILE A 413 14.18 -3.17 -32.36
C ILE A 413 15.50 -3.71 -32.91
N ARG A 414 15.88 -4.93 -32.50
CA ARG A 414 17.10 -5.59 -32.95
C ARG A 414 17.13 -5.78 -34.46
N ASP A 415 16.03 -6.17 -35.08
CA ASP A 415 15.95 -6.43 -36.51
C ASP A 415 16.06 -5.11 -37.31
N LYS A 416 15.52 -4.01 -36.80
CA LYS A 416 15.71 -2.66 -37.37
C LYS A 416 17.16 -2.21 -37.28
N PHE A 417 17.80 -2.41 -36.12
CA PHE A 417 19.21 -2.13 -35.93
C PHE A 417 20.10 -3.00 -36.84
N ALA A 418 19.80 -4.29 -36.99
CA ALA A 418 20.50 -5.17 -37.93
C ALA A 418 20.34 -4.72 -39.40
N GLY A 419 19.16 -4.21 -39.76
CA GLY A 419 18.89 -3.63 -41.07
C GLY A 419 19.73 -2.38 -41.36
N GLY A 420 19.98 -1.56 -40.33
CA GLY A 420 20.84 -0.39 -40.38
C GLY A 420 20.26 0.83 -41.10
N SER A 421 18.95 0.81 -41.40
CA SER A 421 18.23 1.86 -42.13
C SER A 421 17.09 2.52 -41.34
N ALA A 422 16.69 1.96 -40.20
CA ALA A 422 15.60 2.48 -39.39
C ALA A 422 15.90 2.34 -37.89
N GLY A 423 15.36 3.26 -37.11
CA GLY A 423 15.42 3.26 -35.66
C GLY A 423 14.17 2.75 -34.98
N PRO A 424 14.19 2.66 -33.64
CA PRO A 424 13.01 2.38 -32.85
C PRO A 424 11.95 3.46 -33.10
N THR A 425 10.69 3.05 -33.19
CA THR A 425 9.55 3.94 -33.35
C THR A 425 8.63 3.86 -32.14
N PHE A 426 7.70 4.80 -32.04
CA PHE A 426 6.58 4.77 -31.07
C PHE A 426 5.97 3.37 -30.89
N ALA A 427 5.73 2.65 -32.00
CA ALA A 427 5.13 1.32 -31.97
C ALA A 427 6.04 0.26 -31.32
N ASP A 428 7.36 0.36 -31.49
CA ASP A 428 8.30 -0.58 -30.85
C ASP A 428 8.33 -0.36 -29.34
N TRP A 429 8.32 0.89 -28.88
CA TRP A 429 8.27 1.23 -27.46
C TRP A 429 6.97 0.77 -26.81
N ALA A 430 5.84 1.02 -27.46
CA ALA A 430 4.55 0.52 -27.01
C ALA A 430 4.49 -1.02 -26.96
N ALA A 431 5.11 -1.71 -27.92
CA ALA A 431 5.17 -3.17 -27.96
C ALA A 431 5.97 -3.75 -26.79
N VAL A 432 7.11 -3.14 -26.44
CA VAL A 432 7.90 -3.51 -25.25
C VAL A 432 7.06 -3.39 -23.98
N LEU A 433 6.42 -2.25 -23.78
CA LEU A 433 5.61 -2.00 -22.59
C LEU A 433 4.39 -2.93 -22.51
N THR A 434 3.73 -3.21 -23.65
CA THR A 434 2.59 -4.12 -23.71
C THR A 434 2.99 -5.56 -23.37
N GLU A 435 4.17 -6.01 -23.80
CA GLU A 435 4.66 -7.34 -23.44
C GLU A 435 4.96 -7.44 -21.94
N VAL A 436 5.61 -6.42 -21.37
CA VAL A 436 5.93 -6.35 -19.94
C VAL A 436 4.67 -6.30 -19.08
N ALA A 437 3.59 -5.68 -19.56
CA ALA A 437 2.27 -5.74 -18.92
C ALA A 437 1.56 -7.11 -19.03
N GLY A 438 2.12 -8.05 -19.80
CA GLY A 438 1.50 -9.34 -20.11
C GLY A 438 1.70 -10.43 -19.05
N LYS A 439 0.98 -11.56 -19.24
CA LYS A 439 0.99 -12.71 -18.31
C LYS A 439 2.36 -13.30 -18.01
N LYS A 440 3.33 -13.16 -18.92
CA LYS A 440 4.70 -13.67 -18.75
C LYS A 440 5.39 -13.05 -17.53
N PHE A 441 5.13 -11.75 -17.31
CA PHE A 441 5.74 -10.96 -16.26
C PHE A 441 4.87 -10.87 -14.99
N GLN A 442 3.65 -11.45 -15.00
CA GLN A 442 2.82 -11.61 -13.79
C GLN A 442 3.41 -12.57 -12.75
N ARG A 443 4.44 -13.36 -13.12
CA ARG A 443 5.12 -14.31 -12.22
C ARG A 443 6.25 -13.67 -11.40
N LEU A 444 6.54 -12.38 -11.62
CA LEU A 444 7.52 -11.65 -10.84
C LEU A 444 7.00 -11.45 -9.41
N ALA A 445 7.93 -11.45 -8.45
CA ALA A 445 7.62 -11.03 -7.09
C ALA A 445 7.23 -9.54 -7.12
N ASP A 446 6.24 -9.17 -6.30
CA ASP A 446 5.69 -7.81 -6.26
C ASP A 446 6.70 -6.77 -5.70
N ASP A 447 7.85 -7.23 -5.18
CA ASP A 447 8.95 -6.40 -4.66
C ASP A 447 9.90 -5.86 -5.75
N GLN A 448 9.72 -6.23 -7.02
CA GLN A 448 10.61 -5.85 -8.10
C GLN A 448 10.20 -4.50 -8.74
N PRO A 449 11.16 -3.59 -9.06
CA PRO A 449 10.87 -2.32 -9.74
C PRO A 449 10.11 -2.44 -11.08
N LEU A 450 10.14 -3.62 -11.72
CA LEU A 450 9.41 -3.88 -12.97
C LEU A 450 7.88 -3.98 -12.78
N VAL A 451 7.42 -4.23 -11.55
CA VAL A 451 5.99 -4.34 -11.22
C VAL A 451 5.27 -3.03 -11.49
N GLU A 452 5.87 -1.90 -11.15
CA GLU A 452 5.27 -0.58 -11.40
C GLU A 452 5.10 -0.30 -12.90
N VAL A 453 6.07 -0.72 -13.71
CA VAL A 453 5.99 -0.62 -15.18
C VAL A 453 4.85 -1.49 -15.73
N ARG A 454 4.57 -2.65 -15.11
CA ARG A 454 3.42 -3.52 -15.46
C ARG A 454 2.12 -2.75 -15.28
N HIS A 455 1.95 -2.10 -14.13
CA HIS A 455 0.74 -1.38 -13.77
C HIS A 455 0.40 -0.21 -14.71
N MET A 456 1.40 0.43 -15.33
CA MET A 456 1.19 1.52 -16.29
C MET A 456 0.22 1.17 -17.43
N LEU A 457 0.29 -0.05 -17.99
CA LEU A 457 -0.57 -0.46 -19.12
C LEU A 457 -1.57 -1.59 -18.76
N GLU A 458 -1.79 -1.84 -17.47
CA GLU A 458 -2.80 -2.82 -17.05
C GLU A 458 -4.22 -2.34 -17.36
N SER A 459 -4.51 -1.06 -17.10
CA SER A 459 -5.84 -0.49 -17.31
C SER A 459 -6.18 -0.38 -18.80
N SER A 460 -7.47 -0.55 -19.13
CA SER A 460 -7.95 -0.33 -20.50
C SER A 460 -7.76 1.12 -20.93
N GLU A 461 -7.93 2.06 -19.99
CA GLU A 461 -7.79 3.50 -20.25
C GLU A 461 -6.38 3.88 -20.73
N MET A 462 -5.34 3.35 -20.07
CA MET A 462 -3.94 3.63 -20.45
C MET A 462 -3.60 3.03 -21.81
N ARG A 463 -4.08 1.80 -22.09
CA ARG A 463 -3.90 1.16 -23.40
C ARG A 463 -4.60 1.93 -24.51
N ASP A 464 -5.82 2.41 -24.26
CA ASP A 464 -6.57 3.24 -25.20
C ASP A 464 -5.87 4.59 -25.45
N ALA A 465 -5.34 5.24 -24.40
CA ALA A 465 -4.57 6.46 -24.52
C ALA A 465 -3.29 6.27 -25.36
N CYS A 466 -2.55 5.18 -25.10
CA CYS A 466 -1.36 4.81 -25.88
C CYS A 466 -1.70 4.54 -27.35
N ALA A 467 -2.75 3.75 -27.62
CA ALA A 467 -3.19 3.44 -28.98
C ALA A 467 -3.65 4.70 -29.73
N ARG A 468 -4.33 5.62 -29.03
CA ARG A 468 -4.80 6.88 -29.60
C ARG A 468 -3.65 7.80 -30.01
N LEU A 469 -2.66 7.97 -29.14
CA LEU A 469 -1.44 8.76 -29.44
C LEU A 469 -0.61 8.14 -30.55
N ALA A 470 -0.50 6.80 -30.60
CA ALA A 470 0.13 6.10 -31.72
C ALA A 470 -0.58 6.40 -33.05
N GLY A 471 -1.92 6.38 -33.04
CA GLY A 471 -2.75 6.75 -34.19
C GLY A 471 -2.47 8.17 -34.65
N TYR A 472 -2.42 9.13 -33.73
CA TYR A 472 -2.10 10.52 -34.04
C TYR A 472 -0.69 10.71 -34.60
N ARG A 473 0.31 10.01 -34.05
CA ARG A 473 1.68 10.02 -34.58
C ARG A 473 1.73 9.49 -36.01
N ASN A 474 1.00 8.42 -36.30
CA ASN A 474 0.93 7.81 -37.62
C ASN A 474 0.19 8.72 -38.62
N ASP A 475 -0.93 9.31 -38.22
CA ASP A 475 -1.68 10.25 -39.05
C ASP A 475 -0.84 11.49 -39.38
N ARG A 476 -0.08 12.02 -38.40
CA ARG A 476 0.88 13.12 -38.60
C ARG A 476 1.96 12.75 -39.63
N ALA A 477 2.53 11.54 -39.53
CA ALA A 477 3.54 11.05 -40.46
C ALA A 477 2.99 10.85 -41.89
N HIS A 478 1.70 10.53 -42.03
CA HIS A 478 1.01 10.36 -43.31
C HIS A 478 0.26 11.61 -43.80
N LEU A 479 0.48 12.76 -43.15
CA LEU A 479 -0.16 14.05 -43.48
C LEU A 479 -1.71 14.02 -43.46
N ARG A 480 -2.31 13.11 -42.69
CA ARG A 480 -3.76 13.08 -42.45
C ARG A 480 -4.10 14.16 -41.43
N ARG A 481 -5.06 15.03 -41.77
CA ARG A 481 -5.39 16.22 -40.97
C ARG A 481 -6.87 16.19 -40.55
N GLY A 482 -7.13 16.48 -39.29
CA GLY A 482 -8.46 16.75 -38.76
C GLY A 482 -8.56 18.18 -38.22
N ASP A 483 -9.54 18.41 -37.36
CA ASP A 483 -9.61 19.64 -36.56
C ASP A 483 -8.45 19.66 -35.56
N LEU A 484 -7.50 20.58 -35.76
CA LEU A 484 -6.29 20.70 -34.96
C LEU A 484 -6.59 20.98 -33.48
N ALA A 485 -7.57 21.83 -33.18
CA ALA A 485 -7.86 22.20 -31.80
C ALA A 485 -8.43 21.00 -31.04
N MET A 486 -9.37 20.29 -31.66
CA MET A 486 -9.95 19.08 -31.07
C MET A 486 -8.92 17.95 -30.94
N GLN A 487 -8.08 17.74 -31.96
CA GLN A 487 -7.01 16.74 -31.93
C GLN A 487 -5.94 17.06 -30.88
N LEU A 488 -5.56 18.33 -30.73
CA LEU A 488 -4.61 18.77 -29.72
C LEU A 488 -5.16 18.53 -28.32
N GLN A 489 -6.41 18.88 -28.07
CA GLN A 489 -7.04 18.69 -26.76
C GLN A 489 -7.17 17.20 -26.39
N ASP A 490 -7.59 16.34 -27.34
CA ASP A 490 -7.65 14.89 -27.11
C ASP A 490 -6.25 14.31 -26.88
N ALA A 491 -5.27 14.65 -27.72
CA ALA A 491 -3.88 14.18 -27.57
C ALA A 491 -3.28 14.62 -26.22
N HIS A 492 -3.48 15.87 -25.82
CA HIS A 492 -3.00 16.36 -24.52
C HIS A 492 -3.64 15.60 -23.36
N SER A 493 -4.96 15.38 -23.40
CA SER A 493 -5.64 14.57 -22.39
C SER A 493 -5.09 13.13 -22.33
N LYS A 494 -4.82 12.50 -23.47
CA LYS A 494 -4.22 11.15 -23.49
C LYS A 494 -2.80 11.13 -22.96
N LEU A 495 -2.01 12.17 -23.22
CA LEU A 495 -0.68 12.31 -22.63
C LEU A 495 -0.77 12.45 -21.10
N GLN A 496 -1.70 13.25 -20.58
CA GLN A 496 -1.91 13.39 -19.14
C GLN A 496 -2.31 12.05 -18.49
N THR A 497 -3.19 11.28 -19.13
CA THR A 497 -3.51 9.91 -18.70
C THR A 497 -2.25 9.06 -18.62
N LEU A 498 -1.43 9.00 -19.68
CA LEU A 498 -0.19 8.22 -19.66
C LEU A 498 0.82 8.69 -18.60
N LEU A 499 0.94 10.00 -18.38
CA LEU A 499 1.82 10.55 -17.35
C LEU A 499 1.35 10.15 -15.95
N ALA A 500 0.03 10.16 -15.70
CA ALA A 500 -0.54 9.72 -14.42
C ALA A 500 -0.29 8.22 -14.18
N GLY A 501 -0.39 7.38 -15.21
CA GLY A 501 -0.03 5.96 -15.10
C GLY A 501 1.47 5.68 -14.97
N ALA A 502 2.31 6.71 -15.12
CA ALA A 502 3.77 6.64 -15.00
C ALA A 502 4.30 7.38 -13.75
N ASP A 503 3.47 7.57 -12.73
CA ASP A 503 3.83 8.24 -11.47
C ASP A 503 4.96 7.55 -10.71
N PHE A 504 5.06 6.23 -10.80
CA PHE A 504 6.17 5.43 -10.27
C PHE A 504 7.55 5.86 -10.77
N LEU A 505 7.63 6.58 -11.91
CA LEU A 505 8.89 7.15 -12.38
C LEU A 505 9.45 8.20 -11.41
N SER A 506 8.63 8.75 -10.52
CA SER A 506 9.07 9.64 -9.46
C SER A 506 9.88 8.93 -8.37
N ASP A 507 9.68 7.62 -8.20
CA ASP A 507 10.41 6.77 -7.25
C ASP A 507 11.65 6.13 -7.90
N LEU A 508 11.64 5.93 -9.22
CA LEU A 508 12.78 5.44 -10.00
C LEU A 508 13.71 6.58 -10.42
N ARG A 509 14.64 6.93 -9.52
CA ARG A 509 15.52 8.09 -9.71
C ARG A 509 16.57 7.84 -10.80
N LEU A 510 16.56 8.67 -11.84
CA LEU A 510 17.64 8.73 -12.83
C LEU A 510 18.87 9.37 -12.20
N VAL A 511 20.00 8.66 -12.18
CA VAL A 511 21.25 9.20 -11.62
C VAL A 511 22.42 9.07 -12.59
N TYR A 512 23.26 10.09 -12.59
CA TYR A 512 24.54 10.10 -13.29
C TYR A 512 25.68 9.91 -12.31
N LEU A 513 26.44 8.82 -12.48
CA LEU A 513 27.54 8.48 -11.59
C LEU A 513 28.83 9.15 -12.05
N GLN A 514 29.31 10.13 -11.28
CA GLN A 514 30.45 10.95 -11.65
C GLN A 514 31.78 10.38 -11.16
N ASP A 515 31.82 9.82 -9.95
CA ASP A 515 33.04 9.29 -9.32
C ASP A 515 32.69 8.13 -8.38
N VAL A 516 33.61 7.16 -8.29
CA VAL A 516 33.49 5.98 -7.42
C VAL A 516 34.81 5.82 -6.66
N ARG A 517 34.74 5.84 -5.32
CA ARG A 517 35.91 5.62 -4.46
C ARG A 517 35.68 4.43 -3.57
N TRP A 518 36.42 3.35 -3.80
CA TRP A 518 36.28 2.11 -3.03
C TRP A 518 37.19 2.09 -1.80
N ASP A 519 36.61 1.85 -0.63
CA ASP A 519 37.35 1.48 0.58
C ASP A 519 37.36 -0.05 0.70
N ALA A 520 38.50 -0.66 0.35
CA ALA A 520 38.67 -2.11 0.37
C ALA A 520 38.62 -2.72 1.78
N PHE A 521 38.94 -1.94 2.83
CA PHE A 521 38.91 -2.43 4.20
C PHE A 521 37.49 -2.42 4.76
N ARG A 522 36.73 -1.35 4.49
CA ARG A 522 35.32 -1.23 4.93
C ARG A 522 34.36 -1.98 4.01
N LYS A 523 34.79 -2.36 2.80
CA LYS A 523 33.95 -2.90 1.73
C LYS A 523 32.78 -1.99 1.38
N VAL A 524 33.06 -0.69 1.30
CA VAL A 524 32.06 0.35 0.98
C VAL A 524 32.65 1.29 -0.07
N ALA A 525 31.86 1.61 -1.10
CA ALA A 525 32.14 2.65 -2.07
C ALA A 525 31.54 3.98 -1.62
N THR A 526 32.29 5.07 -1.72
CA THR A 526 31.76 6.42 -1.70
C THR A 526 31.50 6.85 -3.14
N LEU A 527 30.24 7.08 -3.47
CA LEU A 527 29.78 7.50 -4.78
C LEU A 527 29.59 9.01 -4.80
N ARG A 528 29.97 9.65 -5.92
CA ARG A 528 29.52 11.01 -6.26
C ARG A 528 28.55 10.91 -7.41
N LEU A 529 27.29 11.28 -7.18
CA LEU A 529 26.21 11.15 -8.16
C LEU A 529 25.43 12.45 -8.32
N GLN A 530 24.81 12.61 -9.49
CA GLN A 530 23.83 13.67 -9.78
C GLN A 530 22.45 13.03 -9.97
N GLU A 531 21.45 13.48 -9.19
CA GLU A 531 20.06 13.05 -9.35
C GLU A 531 19.38 13.89 -10.44
N LEU A 532 19.21 13.30 -11.62
CA LEU A 532 18.66 13.95 -12.81
C LEU A 532 17.13 13.85 -12.83
N MET A 533 16.51 14.43 -11.81
CA MET A 533 15.06 14.54 -11.67
C MET A 533 14.62 15.98 -11.96
N GLY A 534 13.50 16.12 -12.65
CA GLY A 534 12.94 17.40 -13.06
C GLY A 534 13.52 17.94 -14.38
N ASP A 535 13.01 19.09 -14.80
CA ASP A 535 13.23 19.68 -16.12
C ASP A 535 14.63 20.31 -16.35
N HIS A 536 15.56 20.18 -15.40
CA HIS A 536 16.92 20.72 -15.49
C HIS A 536 18.00 19.63 -15.34
N SER A 537 19.04 19.68 -16.19
CA SER A 537 20.18 18.76 -16.12
C SER A 537 21.35 19.26 -15.25
N VAL A 538 21.32 20.55 -14.86
CA VAL A 538 22.35 21.15 -13.99
C VAL A 538 21.91 21.05 -12.54
N VAL A 539 22.33 19.96 -11.88
CA VAL A 539 21.93 19.62 -10.51
C VAL A 539 23.14 19.41 -9.60
N PRO A 540 23.03 19.71 -8.30
CA PRO A 540 24.14 19.52 -7.36
C PRO A 540 24.44 18.02 -7.17
N SER A 541 25.73 17.69 -7.09
CA SER A 541 26.16 16.33 -6.79
C SER A 541 25.92 15.98 -5.31
N ARG A 542 25.58 14.72 -5.04
CA ARG A 542 25.44 14.14 -3.71
C ARG A 542 26.46 13.05 -3.48
N LEU A 543 26.79 12.82 -2.21
CA LEU A 543 27.60 11.70 -1.76
C LEU A 543 26.70 10.61 -1.20
N MET A 544 27.02 9.36 -1.50
CA MET A 544 26.29 8.19 -1.04
C MET A 544 27.29 7.06 -0.75
N GLU A 545 27.09 6.32 0.34
CA GLU A 545 27.80 5.06 0.59
C GLU A 545 27.06 3.91 -0.12
N TYR A 546 27.80 2.99 -0.74
CA TYR A 546 27.24 1.86 -1.48
C TYR A 546 28.04 0.57 -1.24
N PRO A 547 27.39 -0.60 -1.07
CA PRO A 547 28.06 -1.83 -0.62
C PRO A 547 28.82 -2.60 -1.71
N SER A 548 29.05 -2.00 -2.89
CA SER A 548 29.74 -2.64 -4.02
C SER A 548 30.60 -1.65 -4.80
N ASN A 549 31.65 -2.16 -5.47
CA ASN A 549 32.49 -1.43 -6.41
C ASN A 549 32.25 -1.82 -7.88
N GLU A 550 31.27 -2.67 -8.17
CA GLU A 550 30.90 -3.10 -9.53
C GLU A 550 30.07 -2.02 -10.26
N LEU A 551 30.63 -0.82 -10.36
CA LEU A 551 29.98 0.36 -10.93
C LEU A 551 30.82 0.97 -12.05
N GLU A 552 30.15 1.48 -13.08
CA GLU A 552 30.72 2.12 -14.24
C GLU A 552 30.65 3.65 -14.07
N GLN A 553 31.81 4.26 -13.81
CA GLN A 553 31.94 5.70 -13.75
C GLN A 553 31.58 6.36 -15.10
N GLY A 554 30.89 7.49 -15.05
CA GLY A 554 30.47 8.23 -16.23
C GLY A 554 29.24 7.64 -16.94
N SER A 555 28.53 6.70 -16.30
CA SER A 555 27.31 6.08 -16.83
C SER A 555 26.06 6.52 -16.07
N LEU A 556 24.91 6.31 -16.72
CA LEU A 556 23.59 6.51 -16.13
C LEU A 556 23.10 5.24 -15.45
N TYR A 557 22.39 5.43 -14.35
CA TYR A 557 21.75 4.39 -13.58
C TYR A 557 20.30 4.78 -13.25
N ILE A 558 19.44 3.78 -13.09
CA ILE A 558 18.22 3.94 -12.31
C ILE A 558 18.54 3.51 -10.89
N MET A 559 18.23 4.38 -9.92
CA MET A 559 18.23 4.03 -8.51
C MET A 559 16.78 3.72 -8.09
N ASP A 560 16.54 2.49 -7.65
CA ASP A 560 15.22 2.06 -7.18
C ASP A 560 14.93 2.54 -5.74
N ALA A 561 13.75 2.19 -5.22
CA ALA A 561 13.31 2.52 -3.87
C ALA A 561 14.26 1.97 -2.78
N ASP A 562 14.89 0.82 -3.03
CA ASP A 562 15.89 0.20 -2.13
C ASP A 562 17.30 0.78 -2.31
N SER A 563 17.44 1.86 -3.10
CA SER A 563 18.70 2.49 -3.45
C SER A 563 19.69 1.58 -4.21
N ARG A 564 19.21 0.51 -4.86
CA ARG A 564 20.01 -0.32 -5.75
C ARG A 564 20.17 0.37 -7.09
N LEU A 565 21.37 0.26 -7.67
CA LEU A 565 21.74 0.93 -8.91
C LEU A 565 21.69 -0.04 -10.09
N HIS A 566 20.85 0.29 -11.07
CA HIS A 566 20.65 -0.48 -12.31
C HIS A 566 21.26 0.26 -13.50
N LEU A 567 22.33 -0.29 -14.09
CA LEU A 567 23.07 0.35 -15.19
C LEU A 567 22.19 0.50 -16.44
N LEU A 568 22.09 1.72 -16.97
CA LEU A 568 21.30 2.03 -18.16
C LEU A 568 22.05 1.83 -19.48
N ARG A 569 23.39 1.81 -19.45
CA ARG A 569 24.20 1.56 -20.64
C ARG A 569 23.98 0.10 -21.12
N PRO A 570 23.81 -0.14 -22.43
CA PRO A 570 23.88 0.80 -23.55
C PRO A 570 22.52 1.38 -24.00
N PHE A 571 21.44 1.09 -23.29
CA PHE A 571 20.08 1.53 -23.66
C PHE A 571 19.91 3.05 -23.59
N LEU A 572 20.51 3.68 -22.57
CA LEU A 572 20.53 5.14 -22.40
C LEU A 572 21.91 5.58 -21.89
N ILE A 573 22.44 6.65 -22.48
CA ILE A 573 23.71 7.27 -22.04
C ILE A 573 23.53 8.76 -21.83
N GLY A 574 24.37 9.36 -20.97
CA GLY A 574 24.32 10.79 -20.66
C GLY A 574 25.62 11.49 -21.04
N LYS A 575 25.55 12.49 -21.92
CA LYS A 575 26.72 13.24 -22.44
C LYS A 575 26.33 14.67 -22.81
N ASN A 576 27.33 15.55 -22.98
CA ASN A 576 27.11 16.87 -23.59
C ASN A 576 26.84 16.71 -25.09
N CYS A 577 25.73 17.30 -25.55
CA CYS A 577 25.35 17.30 -26.96
C CYS A 577 26.38 18.11 -27.78
N PRO A 578 26.94 17.55 -28.87
CA PRO A 578 27.89 18.29 -29.70
C PRO A 578 27.27 19.48 -30.42
N THR A 579 25.94 19.47 -30.63
CA THR A 579 25.22 20.52 -31.37
C THR A 579 24.88 21.72 -30.50
N CYS A 580 24.29 21.50 -29.31
CA CYS A 580 23.84 22.58 -28.43
C CYS A 580 24.67 22.74 -27.16
N THR A 581 25.69 21.91 -26.94
CA THR A 581 26.56 21.88 -25.75
C THR A 581 25.86 21.57 -24.42
N GLN A 582 24.53 21.42 -24.42
CA GLN A 582 23.78 21.04 -23.24
C GLN A 582 23.95 19.55 -22.92
N TRP A 583 23.96 19.23 -21.64
CA TRP A 583 23.93 17.84 -21.20
C TRP A 583 22.57 17.21 -21.54
N SER A 584 22.57 16.01 -22.10
CA SER A 584 21.38 15.32 -22.58
C SER A 584 21.51 13.81 -22.45
N THR A 585 20.35 13.13 -22.42
CA THR A 585 20.27 11.68 -22.48
C THR A 585 20.07 11.21 -23.92
N PHE A 586 20.71 10.12 -24.29
CA PHE A 586 20.75 9.62 -25.65
C PHE A 586 20.45 8.13 -25.69
N HIS A 587 19.60 7.71 -26.63
CA HIS A 587 19.37 6.31 -26.99
C HIS A 587 19.89 6.02 -28.41
N ALA A 588 20.09 4.74 -28.71
CA ALA A 588 20.40 4.31 -30.08
C ALA A 588 19.23 4.58 -31.01
N GLU A 589 19.48 5.34 -32.08
CA GLU A 589 18.50 5.64 -33.13
C GLU A 589 18.81 4.88 -34.41
N LEU A 590 20.08 4.75 -34.80
CA LEU A 590 20.44 4.05 -36.02
C LEU A 590 21.79 3.35 -35.87
N THR A 591 21.90 2.12 -36.35
CA THR A 591 23.14 1.35 -36.34
C THR A 591 23.51 0.99 -37.78
N PRO A 592 24.17 1.90 -38.53
CA PRO A 592 24.63 1.61 -39.88
C PRO A 592 25.43 0.30 -39.94
N ARG A 593 25.35 -0.43 -41.06
CA ARG A 593 26.10 -1.69 -41.23
C ARG A 593 27.61 -1.48 -41.05
N GLU A 594 28.11 -0.34 -41.53
CA GLU A 594 29.49 0.12 -41.35
C GLU A 594 29.49 1.49 -40.66
N GLY A 595 30.39 1.66 -39.68
CA GLY A 595 30.56 2.93 -38.96
C GLY A 595 29.91 3.00 -37.58
N ALA A 596 29.94 4.21 -37.02
CA ALA A 596 29.50 4.53 -35.67
C ALA A 596 27.98 4.45 -35.50
N VAL A 597 27.53 4.09 -34.30
CA VAL A 597 26.11 4.10 -33.92
C VAL A 597 25.63 5.55 -33.85
N ALA A 598 24.53 5.87 -34.52
CA ALA A 598 23.87 7.15 -34.37
C ALA A 598 22.94 7.13 -33.16
N LEU A 599 23.08 8.14 -32.34
CA LEU A 599 22.33 8.38 -31.13
C LEU A 599 21.40 9.56 -31.30
N LYS A 600 20.28 9.56 -30.57
CA LYS A 600 19.30 10.66 -30.57
C LYS A 600 18.99 11.08 -29.14
N SER A 601 18.98 12.39 -28.91
CA SER A 601 18.64 12.97 -27.62
C SER A 601 17.14 12.87 -27.36
N LEU A 602 16.77 12.45 -26.15
CA LEU A 602 15.37 12.43 -25.72
C LEU A 602 14.82 13.85 -25.50
N GLU A 603 15.66 14.78 -25.02
CA GLU A 603 15.27 16.16 -24.72
C GLU A 603 15.19 17.02 -25.99
N HIS A 604 16.25 17.01 -26.80
CA HIS A 604 16.44 17.97 -27.89
C HIS A 604 16.23 17.40 -29.28
N GLY A 605 16.14 16.07 -29.42
CA GLY A 605 16.05 15.40 -30.73
C GLY A 605 17.34 15.49 -31.57
N HIS A 606 18.39 16.17 -31.09
CA HIS A 606 19.69 16.22 -31.75
C HIS A 606 20.34 14.85 -31.83
N THR A 607 21.11 14.62 -32.89
CA THR A 607 21.80 13.36 -33.13
C THR A 607 23.31 13.49 -32.99
N MET A 608 23.96 12.39 -32.59
CA MET A 608 25.41 12.29 -32.54
C MET A 608 25.87 10.88 -32.92
N LYS A 609 27.16 10.67 -33.12
CA LYS A 609 27.74 9.36 -33.44
C LYS A 609 28.61 8.86 -32.28
N ASP A 610 28.53 7.56 -31.96
CA ASP A 610 29.34 6.90 -30.96
C ASP A 610 29.89 5.57 -31.50
N GLU A 611 31.21 5.46 -31.57
CA GLU A 611 31.91 4.27 -32.08
C GLU A 611 31.99 3.15 -31.04
N THR A 612 31.83 3.47 -29.75
CA THR A 612 32.05 2.55 -28.63
C THR A 612 30.83 1.70 -28.28
N LEU A 613 29.64 2.06 -28.80
CA LEU A 613 28.37 1.43 -28.41
C LEU A 613 28.01 0.16 -29.17
N ARG A 614 28.66 -0.12 -30.30
CA ARG A 614 28.28 -1.25 -31.15
C ARG A 614 28.40 -2.58 -30.41
N GLU A 615 29.51 -2.79 -29.71
CA GLU A 615 29.74 -4.05 -28.98
C GLU A 615 28.84 -4.19 -27.73
N PRO A 616 28.68 -3.16 -26.87
CA PRO A 616 27.67 -3.19 -25.81
C PRO A 616 26.26 -3.54 -26.30
N LEU A 617 25.82 -2.98 -27.44
CA LEU A 617 24.50 -3.30 -28.02
C LEU A 617 24.37 -4.77 -28.40
N ARG A 618 25.45 -5.43 -28.85
CA ARG A 618 25.46 -6.90 -29.07
C ARG A 618 25.34 -7.67 -27.76
N GLN A 619 26.08 -7.26 -26.73
CA GLN A 619 26.07 -7.93 -25.42
C GLN A 619 24.70 -7.91 -24.73
N VAL A 620 23.90 -6.89 -25.00
CA VAL A 620 22.53 -6.79 -24.48
C VAL A 620 21.46 -7.32 -25.44
N GLY A 621 21.86 -7.86 -26.60
CA GLY A 621 20.94 -8.47 -27.57
C GLY A 621 20.18 -7.48 -28.46
N LEU A 622 20.55 -6.19 -28.46
CA LEU A 622 20.00 -5.18 -29.37
C LEU A 622 20.66 -5.20 -30.75
N LEU A 623 21.80 -5.87 -30.90
CA LEU A 623 22.39 -6.22 -32.19
C LEU A 623 22.65 -7.73 -32.26
N PRO A 624 22.64 -8.33 -33.46
CA PRO A 624 23.11 -9.70 -33.64
C PRO A 624 24.58 -9.84 -33.21
N PRO A 625 24.97 -11.01 -32.68
CA PRO A 625 26.38 -11.30 -32.41
C PRO A 625 27.24 -11.13 -33.67
N ALA A 626 28.52 -10.82 -33.46
CA ALA A 626 29.48 -10.50 -34.53
C ALA A 626 29.66 -11.63 -35.53
#